data_AF-A0A2D7GR75-F1
#
_entry.id   AF-A0A2D7GR75-F1
#
_cell.length_a   1.000
_cell.length_b   1.000
_cell.length_c   1.000
_cell.angle_alpha   90.00
_cell.angle_beta   90.00
_cell.angle_gamma   90.00
#
_symmetry.space_group_name_H-M   'P 1'
#
loop_
_entity.id
_entity.type
_entity.pdbx_description
1 polymer ?
#
loop_
_entity_poly.entity_id
_entity_poly.type
_entity_poly.pdbx_seq_one_letter_code
_entity_poly.pdbx_strand_id
1 'polypeptide(L)'
;ITLPSSAAGGAKSVSLATGAYARIRRQFRMPVGHMEGVEEMLARIGGNAYLMDGVTRFSTVGVDLGEKPSVISAICKYHLTEKMRQVMDDSMDVHGGKGVMLGPNNYLGRGYQGVPISITVEGANILTRNMMIFGQGAMRCHPFVLKELQAAAIEDKKEALVAFDKAVFGHIGFAVANTVRSIWFSLTNGAFSSAPFTDETARYYKLMQGYSANLALLTDVSMGVLGGDLKRRERLSARLGDILSGIYMGSTTLKRFDEEGRLKEDLPLLHWAMQTTLHDIETAIEDFLANFPNKAIAVALRVMVLPVGRRVGKPSDKTEHAIAKMLQTPSTSRSRLGHGQYLSREDGSLFGDLEQTLDDVLLCEPIFDRICKHKKAKLPFTRLDVLADEALAEGIIDQSEADLMHKTEAGRLRTINVDDFDHEELVAKINSSTVAKKKSGKAA
;
A
#
# COMPACT_ATOMS: atom_id res chain seq x y z
N ILE A 1 -15.53 5.12 -5.50
CA ILE A 1 -14.07 5.01 -5.24
C ILE A 1 -13.69 5.65 -3.88
N THR A 2 -14.65 6.07 -3.05
CA THR A 2 -14.40 6.81 -1.80
C THR A 2 -13.48 6.09 -0.80
N LEU A 3 -13.79 4.84 -0.44
CA LEU A 3 -12.94 4.06 0.49
C LEU A 3 -11.51 3.83 -0.06
N PRO A 4 -11.30 3.40 -1.32
CA PRO A 4 -9.98 3.37 -1.93
C PRO A 4 -9.21 4.69 -1.85
N SER A 5 -9.87 5.81 -2.16
CA SER A 5 -9.23 7.13 -2.10
C SER A 5 -8.85 7.53 -0.69
N SER A 6 -9.70 7.23 0.31
CA SER A 6 -9.39 7.46 1.72
C SER A 6 -8.20 6.61 2.19
N ALA A 7 -8.15 5.34 1.77
CA ALA A 7 -7.02 4.44 2.04
C ALA A 7 -5.71 4.97 1.45
N ALA A 8 -5.71 5.40 0.18
CA ALA A 8 -4.52 5.98 -0.45
C ALA A 8 -4.10 7.31 0.21
N GLY A 9 -5.05 8.20 0.48
CA GLY A 9 -4.79 9.48 1.15
C GLY A 9 -4.15 9.28 2.53
N GLY A 10 -4.76 8.44 3.37
CA GLY A 10 -4.22 8.19 4.71
C GLY A 10 -2.88 7.45 4.68
N ALA A 11 -2.65 6.53 3.74
CA ALA A 11 -1.32 5.91 3.57
C ALA A 11 -0.23 6.95 3.26
N LYS A 12 -0.54 7.98 2.47
CA LYS A 12 0.38 9.10 2.19
C LYS A 12 0.66 9.93 3.44
N SER A 13 -0.36 10.34 4.19
CA SER A 13 -0.16 11.13 5.43
C SER A 13 0.68 10.34 6.44
N VAL A 14 0.34 9.07 6.62
CA VAL A 14 1.02 8.17 7.55
C VAL A 14 2.45 7.87 7.12
N SER A 15 2.74 7.80 5.81
CA SER A 15 4.11 7.65 5.30
C SER A 15 5.01 8.82 5.68
N LEU A 16 4.53 10.06 5.51
CA LEU A 16 5.27 11.25 5.88
C LEU A 16 5.48 11.31 7.40
N ALA A 17 4.41 11.08 8.16
CA ALA A 17 4.44 11.17 9.60
C ALA A 17 5.36 10.11 10.23
N THR A 18 5.27 8.87 9.76
CA THR A 18 6.13 7.78 10.25
C THR A 18 7.58 8.02 9.89
N GLY A 19 7.87 8.51 8.68
CA GLY A 19 9.23 8.89 8.29
C GLY A 19 9.82 10.00 9.18
N ALA A 20 9.04 11.04 9.44
CA ALA A 20 9.45 12.13 10.32
C ALA A 20 9.65 11.65 11.76
N TYR A 21 8.67 10.92 12.32
CA TYR A 21 8.77 10.33 13.66
C TYR A 21 10.00 9.44 13.81
N ALA A 22 10.27 8.58 12.82
CA ALA A 22 11.41 7.66 12.84
C ALA A 22 12.77 8.39 12.84
N ARG A 23 12.84 9.58 12.25
CA ARG A 23 14.03 10.45 12.30
C ARG A 23 14.17 11.17 13.64
N ILE A 24 13.07 11.68 14.17
CA ILE A 24 13.02 12.51 15.39
C ILE A 24 13.23 11.65 16.65
N ARG A 25 12.59 10.48 16.71
CA ARG A 25 12.68 9.56 17.85
C ARG A 25 14.03 8.87 17.86
N ARG A 26 14.72 8.94 19.00
CA ARG A 26 16.02 8.29 19.22
C ARG A 26 15.96 7.22 20.30
N GLN A 27 16.61 6.10 20.05
CA GLN A 27 16.83 4.98 20.98
C GLN A 27 18.25 4.45 20.75
N PHE A 28 18.89 3.92 21.79
CA PHE A 28 20.29 3.46 21.70
C PHE A 28 21.25 4.48 21.07
N ARG A 29 21.00 5.78 21.31
CA ARG A 29 21.78 6.93 20.79
C ARG A 29 21.73 7.12 19.26
N MET A 30 20.78 6.52 18.55
CA MET A 30 20.55 6.74 17.12
C MET A 30 19.06 6.98 16.81
N PRO A 31 18.72 7.62 15.67
CA PRO A 31 17.35 7.63 15.18
C PRO A 31 16.80 6.21 15.04
N VAL A 32 15.55 5.98 15.43
CA VAL A 32 14.94 4.65 15.31
C VAL A 32 14.82 4.21 13.86
N GLY A 33 14.66 5.16 12.92
CA GLY A 33 14.62 4.87 11.49
C GLY A 33 15.96 4.44 10.87
N HIS A 34 17.06 4.44 11.62
CA HIS A 34 18.33 3.82 11.21
C HIS A 34 18.48 2.37 11.67
N MET A 35 17.46 1.80 12.34
CA MET A 35 17.44 0.41 12.74
C MET A 35 16.84 -0.42 11.60
N GLU A 36 17.55 -1.47 11.16
CA GLU A 36 17.15 -2.26 9.98
C GLU A 36 15.70 -2.78 10.06
N GLY A 37 15.24 -3.22 11.25
CA GLY A 37 13.85 -3.67 11.42
C GLY A 37 12.80 -2.55 11.25
N VAL A 38 13.16 -1.29 11.52
CA VAL A 38 12.29 -0.13 11.25
C VAL A 38 12.37 0.25 9.78
N GLU A 39 13.53 0.09 9.13
CA GLU A 39 13.69 0.37 7.70
C GLU A 39 12.79 -0.54 6.85
N GLU A 40 12.66 -1.82 7.19
CA GLU A 40 11.74 -2.75 6.54
C GLU A 40 10.29 -2.23 6.59
N MET A 41 9.83 -1.79 7.78
CA MET A 41 8.48 -1.22 7.96
C MET A 41 8.31 0.09 7.17
N LEU A 42 9.29 1.00 7.22
CA LEU A 42 9.25 2.25 6.46
C LEU A 42 9.18 2.01 4.95
N ALA A 43 9.88 0.98 4.46
CA ALA A 43 9.83 0.60 3.06
C ALA A 43 8.44 0.09 2.64
N ARG A 44 7.82 -0.78 3.47
CA ARG A 44 6.44 -1.22 3.24
C ARG A 44 5.46 -0.07 3.24
N ILE A 45 5.61 0.87 4.17
CA ILE A 45 4.76 2.06 4.27
C ILE A 45 4.87 2.92 3.01
N GLY A 46 6.08 3.38 2.66
CA GLY A 46 6.30 4.27 1.53
C GLY A 46 5.99 3.62 0.18
N GLY A 47 6.40 2.37 0.00
CA GLY A 47 6.18 1.62 -1.23
C GLY A 47 4.70 1.31 -1.49
N ASN A 48 3.93 0.97 -0.44
CA ASN A 48 2.48 0.83 -0.58
C ASN A 48 1.81 2.18 -0.86
N ALA A 49 2.21 3.27 -0.19
CA ALA A 49 1.65 4.60 -0.47
C ALA A 49 1.88 5.02 -1.93
N TYR A 50 3.06 4.75 -2.49
CA TYR A 50 3.37 5.02 -3.90
C TYR A 50 2.47 4.22 -4.86
N LEU A 51 2.31 2.91 -4.62
CA LEU A 51 1.45 2.04 -5.41
C LEU A 51 -0.03 2.46 -5.32
N MET A 52 -0.53 2.69 -4.10
CA MET A 52 -1.93 3.00 -3.83
C MET A 52 -2.37 4.31 -4.47
N ASP A 53 -1.50 5.32 -4.48
CA ASP A 53 -1.74 6.62 -5.11
C ASP A 53 -1.77 6.48 -6.65
N GLY A 54 -0.91 5.65 -7.25
CA GLY A 54 -0.98 5.32 -8.69
C GLY A 54 -2.28 4.63 -9.10
N VAL A 55 -2.70 3.62 -8.31
CA VAL A 55 -3.98 2.92 -8.51
C VAL A 55 -5.16 3.87 -8.40
N THR A 56 -5.18 4.72 -7.37
CA THR A 56 -6.28 5.65 -7.11
C THR A 56 -6.39 6.68 -8.23
N ARG A 57 -5.28 7.33 -8.60
CA ARG A 57 -5.25 8.36 -9.65
C ARG A 57 -5.74 7.82 -11.00
N PHE A 58 -5.27 6.63 -11.41
CA PHE A 58 -5.71 6.04 -12.66
C PHE A 58 -7.20 5.66 -12.63
N SER A 59 -7.67 5.10 -11.50
CA SER A 59 -9.06 4.68 -11.35
C SER A 59 -10.04 5.86 -11.35
N THR A 60 -9.68 6.96 -10.67
CA THR A 60 -10.53 8.16 -10.60
C THR A 60 -10.65 8.83 -11.96
N VAL A 61 -9.54 8.93 -12.70
CA VAL A 61 -9.57 9.46 -14.09
C VAL A 61 -10.50 8.64 -14.97
N GLY A 62 -10.51 7.32 -14.85
CA GLY A 62 -11.46 6.47 -15.58
C GLY A 62 -12.93 6.82 -15.29
N VAL A 63 -13.26 7.08 -14.03
CA VAL A 63 -14.61 7.52 -13.65
C VAL A 63 -14.93 8.91 -14.17
N ASP A 64 -13.97 9.84 -14.12
CA ASP A 64 -14.14 11.21 -14.63
C ASP A 64 -14.37 11.23 -16.15
N LEU A 65 -13.81 10.26 -16.89
CA LEU A 65 -14.09 10.04 -18.31
C LEU A 65 -15.49 9.45 -18.59
N GLY A 66 -16.29 9.18 -17.55
CA GLY A 66 -17.64 8.62 -17.67
C GLY A 66 -17.70 7.10 -17.72
N GLU A 67 -16.58 6.40 -17.54
CA GLU A 67 -16.56 4.94 -17.49
C GLU A 67 -17.25 4.41 -16.22
N LYS A 68 -17.73 3.17 -16.28
CA LYS A 68 -18.36 2.47 -15.14
C LYS A 68 -17.55 1.23 -14.73
N PRO A 69 -16.34 1.41 -14.16
CA PRO A 69 -15.37 0.33 -14.06
C PRO A 69 -15.63 -0.56 -12.83
N SER A 70 -16.64 -1.43 -12.90
CA SER A 70 -17.09 -2.30 -11.79
C SER A 70 -16.00 -3.23 -11.24
N VAL A 71 -15.28 -3.93 -12.12
CA VAL A 71 -14.21 -4.87 -11.73
C VAL A 71 -13.04 -4.13 -11.08
N ILE A 72 -12.61 -3.03 -11.68
CA ILE A 72 -11.55 -2.17 -11.13
C ILE A 72 -11.98 -1.62 -9.76
N SER A 73 -13.23 -1.19 -9.61
CA SER A 73 -13.73 -0.70 -8.32
C SER A 73 -13.62 -1.77 -7.23
N ALA A 74 -13.90 -3.04 -7.56
CA ALA A 74 -13.73 -4.16 -6.64
C ALA A 74 -12.25 -4.43 -6.31
N ILE A 75 -11.35 -4.35 -7.31
CA ILE A 75 -9.89 -4.47 -7.13
C ILE A 75 -9.40 -3.38 -6.18
N CYS A 76 -9.74 -2.12 -6.45
CA CYS A 76 -9.34 -0.97 -5.64
C CYS A 76 -9.88 -1.09 -4.23
N LYS A 77 -11.16 -1.45 -4.06
CA LYS A 77 -11.78 -1.61 -2.75
C LYS A 77 -11.05 -2.65 -1.91
N TYR A 78 -10.82 -3.84 -2.45
CA TYR A 78 -10.16 -4.92 -1.72
C TYR A 78 -8.70 -4.59 -1.44
N HIS A 79 -7.89 -4.33 -2.48
CA HIS A 79 -6.44 -4.23 -2.31
C HIS A 79 -5.99 -2.97 -1.58
N LEU A 80 -6.61 -1.80 -1.81
CA LEU A 80 -6.16 -0.57 -1.15
C LEU A 80 -6.56 -0.58 0.33
N THR A 81 -7.71 -1.15 0.69
CA THR A 81 -8.10 -1.21 2.12
C THR A 81 -7.28 -2.24 2.90
N GLU A 82 -6.90 -3.38 2.30
CA GLU A 82 -5.97 -4.33 2.93
C GLU A 82 -4.55 -3.77 3.02
N LYS A 83 -4.06 -3.06 1.99
CA LYS A 83 -2.75 -2.38 2.06
C LYS A 83 -2.74 -1.27 3.10
N MET A 84 -3.84 -0.53 3.24
CA MET A 84 -3.98 0.47 4.30
C MET A 84 -3.92 -0.15 5.69
N ARG A 85 -4.53 -1.32 5.89
CA ARG A 85 -4.40 -2.08 7.14
C ARG A 85 -2.92 -2.34 7.45
N GLN A 86 -2.17 -2.88 6.49
CA GLN A 86 -0.73 -3.14 6.66
C GLN A 86 0.07 -1.87 6.97
N VAL A 87 -0.18 -0.78 6.22
CA VAL A 87 0.50 0.51 6.45
C VAL A 87 0.21 1.04 7.86
N MET A 88 -1.04 0.95 8.32
CA MET A 88 -1.40 1.37 9.67
C MET A 88 -0.79 0.49 10.74
N ASP A 89 -0.78 -0.84 10.56
CA ASP A 89 -0.15 -1.78 11.49
C ASP A 89 1.35 -1.50 11.63
N ASP A 90 2.07 -1.39 10.50
CA ASP A 90 3.50 -1.06 10.46
C ASP A 90 3.79 0.30 11.14
N SER A 91 2.94 1.31 10.90
CA SER A 91 3.09 2.61 11.53
C SER A 91 2.84 2.59 13.04
N MET A 92 1.87 1.80 13.52
CA MET A 92 1.65 1.62 14.95
C MET A 92 2.87 0.98 15.62
N ASP A 93 3.49 -0.02 14.98
CA ASP A 93 4.69 -0.68 15.48
C ASP A 93 5.89 0.29 15.57
N VAL A 94 6.10 1.14 14.55
CA VAL A 94 7.18 2.14 14.57
C VAL A 94 6.98 3.20 15.66
N HIS A 95 5.73 3.62 15.91
CA HIS A 95 5.42 4.65 16.91
C HIS A 95 5.33 4.10 18.35
N GLY A 96 5.08 2.80 18.50
CA GLY A 96 4.92 2.14 19.80
C GLY A 96 3.89 2.84 20.67
N GLY A 97 4.28 3.23 21.89
CA GLY A 97 3.41 3.91 22.84
C GLY A 97 2.74 5.19 22.29
N LYS A 98 3.42 5.93 21.39
CA LYS A 98 2.85 7.14 20.76
C LYS A 98 1.66 6.82 19.86
N GLY A 99 1.66 5.66 19.19
CA GLY A 99 0.55 5.22 18.36
C GLY A 99 -0.68 4.82 19.19
N VAL A 100 -0.46 4.22 20.36
CA VAL A 100 -1.50 3.61 21.20
C VAL A 100 -2.19 4.62 22.13
N MET A 101 -1.45 5.56 22.72
CA MET A 101 -2.02 6.52 23.67
C MET A 101 -2.86 7.56 22.93
N LEU A 102 -4.19 7.47 23.11
CA LEU A 102 -5.15 8.35 22.47
C LEU A 102 -5.27 9.67 23.23
N GLY A 103 -5.07 10.77 22.52
CA GLY A 103 -5.27 12.12 23.02
C GLY A 103 -5.11 13.15 21.91
N PRO A 104 -5.14 14.45 22.23
CA PRO A 104 -5.04 15.53 21.24
C PRO A 104 -3.78 15.48 20.38
N ASN A 105 -2.66 14.90 20.87
CA ASN A 105 -1.41 14.80 20.13
C ASN A 105 -1.25 13.46 19.37
N ASN A 106 -2.27 12.60 19.35
CA ASN A 106 -2.27 11.33 18.62
C ASN A 106 -2.92 11.46 17.24
N TYR A 107 -2.15 11.19 16.19
CA TYR A 107 -2.60 11.23 14.79
C TYR A 107 -2.76 9.85 14.14
N LEU A 108 -2.57 8.74 14.86
CA LEU A 108 -2.59 7.38 14.31
C LEU A 108 -3.71 6.49 14.84
N GLY A 109 -3.95 6.50 16.15
CA GLY A 109 -4.80 5.53 16.83
C GLY A 109 -6.25 5.56 16.34
N ARG A 110 -6.78 6.73 16.00
CA ARG A 110 -8.13 6.84 15.37
C ARG A 110 -8.16 6.26 13.97
N GLY A 111 -7.11 6.47 13.17
CA GLY A 111 -6.96 5.83 11.87
C GLY A 111 -6.97 4.31 12.00
N TYR A 112 -6.19 3.78 12.95
CA TYR A 112 -6.09 2.35 13.24
C TYR A 112 -7.45 1.75 13.63
N GLN A 113 -8.18 2.41 14.55
CA GLN A 113 -9.53 2.01 14.95
C GLN A 113 -10.53 2.02 13.79
N GLY A 114 -10.32 2.87 12.78
CA GLY A 114 -11.17 2.98 11.60
C GLY A 114 -10.90 1.91 10.52
N VAL A 115 -9.71 1.30 10.49
CA VAL A 115 -9.33 0.30 9.47
C VAL A 115 -10.37 -0.83 9.30
N PRO A 116 -10.90 -1.44 10.38
CA PRO A 116 -11.91 -2.50 10.27
C PRO A 116 -13.20 -2.09 9.56
N ILE A 117 -13.54 -0.80 9.56
CA ILE A 117 -14.74 -0.29 8.88
C ILE A 117 -14.54 -0.41 7.37
N SER A 118 -13.44 0.12 6.82
CA SER A 118 -13.16 0.15 5.38
C SER A 118 -13.09 -1.23 4.73
N ILE A 119 -12.65 -2.26 5.47
CA ILE A 119 -12.57 -3.64 4.97
C ILE A 119 -13.93 -4.38 4.99
N THR A 120 -14.87 -3.94 5.83
CA THR A 120 -16.17 -4.63 6.05
C THR A 120 -17.33 -3.97 5.32
N VAL A 121 -17.37 -2.64 5.29
CA VAL A 121 -18.43 -1.88 4.61
C VAL A 121 -18.23 -1.85 3.09
N GLU A 122 -19.26 -1.43 2.34
CA GLU A 122 -19.31 -1.46 0.86
C GLU A 122 -19.03 -2.85 0.26
N GLY A 123 -19.37 -3.91 1.02
CA GLY A 123 -19.13 -5.31 0.67
C GLY A 123 -17.85 -5.83 1.30
N ALA A 124 -17.97 -6.81 2.21
CA ALA A 124 -16.84 -7.36 2.93
C ALA A 124 -15.73 -7.85 1.98
N ASN A 125 -14.47 -7.54 2.31
CA ASN A 125 -13.31 -7.91 1.51
C ASN A 125 -13.24 -9.40 1.16
N ILE A 126 -13.73 -10.25 2.06
CA ILE A 126 -13.85 -11.70 1.83
C ILE A 126 -14.71 -11.99 0.60
N LEU A 127 -15.89 -11.39 0.48
CA LEU A 127 -16.80 -11.59 -0.65
C LEU A 127 -16.26 -10.91 -1.91
N THR A 128 -15.69 -9.72 -1.76
CA THR A 128 -15.09 -8.96 -2.87
C THR A 128 -14.00 -9.76 -3.57
N ARG A 129 -13.05 -10.30 -2.80
CA ARG A 129 -11.95 -11.10 -3.32
C ARG A 129 -12.43 -12.43 -3.91
N ASN A 130 -13.26 -13.17 -3.18
CA ASN A 130 -13.58 -14.55 -3.54
C ASN A 130 -14.64 -14.68 -4.64
N MET A 131 -15.54 -13.69 -4.79
CA MET A 131 -16.66 -13.78 -5.74
C MET A 131 -16.67 -12.67 -6.78
N MET A 132 -16.34 -11.42 -6.42
CA MET A 132 -16.61 -10.28 -7.30
C MET A 132 -15.50 -10.00 -8.30
N ILE A 133 -14.23 -9.93 -7.86
CA ILE A 133 -13.10 -9.51 -8.73
C ILE A 133 -13.00 -10.42 -9.96
N PHE A 134 -12.75 -11.72 -9.75
CA PHE A 134 -12.64 -12.63 -10.88
C PHE A 134 -13.99 -13.01 -11.46
N GLY A 135 -15.03 -13.24 -10.65
CA GLY A 135 -16.34 -13.65 -11.16
C GLY A 135 -16.94 -12.65 -12.15
N GLN A 136 -16.86 -11.35 -11.86
CA GLN A 136 -17.29 -10.31 -12.80
C GLN A 136 -16.26 -10.08 -13.92
N GLY A 137 -14.96 -10.14 -13.61
CA GLY A 137 -13.89 -9.98 -14.60
C GLY A 137 -13.91 -11.05 -15.69
N ALA A 138 -14.09 -12.30 -15.31
CA ALA A 138 -14.21 -13.47 -16.18
C ALA A 138 -15.31 -13.31 -17.24
N MET A 139 -16.44 -12.69 -16.89
CA MET A 139 -17.53 -12.48 -17.85
C MET A 139 -17.37 -11.18 -18.65
N ARG A 140 -16.95 -10.08 -18.01
CA ARG A 140 -16.95 -8.74 -18.62
C ARG A 140 -15.67 -8.37 -19.34
N CYS A 141 -14.53 -8.89 -18.90
CA CYS A 141 -13.22 -8.56 -19.46
C CYS A 141 -12.77 -9.60 -20.50
N HIS A 142 -13.35 -10.80 -20.51
CA HIS A 142 -13.00 -11.82 -21.49
C HIS A 142 -13.57 -11.46 -22.88
N PRO A 143 -12.75 -11.45 -23.96
CA PRO A 143 -13.19 -10.91 -25.25
C PRO A 143 -14.30 -11.69 -25.97
N PHE A 144 -14.53 -12.95 -25.57
CA PHE A 144 -15.45 -13.88 -26.25
C PHE A 144 -16.60 -14.40 -25.39
N VAL A 145 -16.43 -14.53 -24.07
CA VAL A 145 -17.42 -15.23 -23.20
C VAL A 145 -18.78 -14.52 -23.22
N LEU A 146 -18.79 -13.19 -23.13
CA LEU A 146 -20.05 -12.43 -23.21
C LEU A 146 -20.71 -12.55 -24.59
N LYS A 147 -19.92 -12.61 -25.66
CA LYS A 147 -20.42 -12.75 -27.05
C LYS A 147 -21.04 -14.13 -27.26
N GLU A 148 -20.44 -15.18 -26.70
CA GLU A 148 -20.98 -16.55 -26.73
C GLU A 148 -22.34 -16.62 -26.03
N LEU A 149 -22.46 -16.01 -24.84
CA LEU A 149 -23.72 -15.95 -24.09
C LEU A 149 -24.79 -15.13 -24.83
N GLN A 150 -24.42 -14.02 -25.43
CA GLN A 150 -25.33 -13.19 -26.24
C GLN A 150 -25.79 -13.92 -27.50
N ALA A 151 -24.88 -14.62 -28.19
CA ALA A 151 -25.22 -15.42 -29.37
C ALA A 151 -26.21 -16.54 -29.03
N ALA A 152 -26.05 -17.18 -27.87
CA ALA A 152 -26.98 -18.22 -27.39
C ALA A 152 -28.37 -17.69 -27.01
N ALA A 153 -28.53 -16.37 -26.84
CA ALA A 153 -29.79 -15.72 -26.50
C ALA A 153 -30.56 -15.20 -27.74
N ILE A 154 -30.01 -15.35 -28.95
CA ILE A 154 -30.66 -14.94 -30.21
C ILE A 154 -31.81 -15.90 -30.54
N GLU A 155 -32.99 -15.36 -30.87
CA GLU A 155 -34.18 -16.16 -31.18
C GLU A 155 -34.08 -16.88 -32.55
N ASP A 156 -33.51 -16.21 -33.57
CA ASP A 156 -33.29 -16.82 -34.88
C ASP A 156 -32.14 -17.83 -34.80
N LYS A 157 -32.45 -19.11 -35.02
CA LYS A 157 -31.47 -20.21 -34.92
C LYS A 157 -30.32 -20.10 -35.92
N LYS A 158 -30.54 -19.57 -37.13
CA LYS A 158 -29.48 -19.46 -38.14
C LYS A 158 -28.54 -18.31 -37.77
N GLU A 159 -29.10 -17.18 -37.34
CA GLU A 159 -28.31 -16.04 -36.86
C GLU A 159 -27.53 -16.41 -35.60
N ALA A 160 -28.19 -17.07 -34.64
CA ALA A 160 -27.57 -17.58 -33.41
C ALA A 160 -26.37 -18.47 -33.70
N LEU A 161 -26.51 -19.43 -34.63
CA LEU A 161 -25.42 -20.34 -35.02
C LEU A 161 -24.23 -19.58 -35.63
N VAL A 162 -24.48 -18.65 -36.55
CA VAL A 162 -23.39 -17.86 -37.18
C VAL A 162 -22.66 -16.99 -36.15
N ALA A 163 -23.40 -16.32 -35.27
CA ALA A 163 -22.82 -15.50 -34.21
C ALA A 163 -22.04 -16.33 -33.19
N PHE A 164 -22.56 -17.50 -32.83
CA PHE A 164 -21.95 -18.42 -31.88
C PHE A 164 -20.65 -19.03 -32.45
N ASP A 165 -20.68 -19.56 -33.67
CA ASP A 165 -19.50 -20.12 -34.33
C ASP A 165 -18.37 -19.08 -34.41
N LYS A 166 -18.71 -17.84 -34.82
CA LYS A 166 -17.73 -16.75 -34.87
C LYS A 166 -17.12 -16.46 -33.49
N ALA A 167 -17.92 -16.49 -32.43
CA ALA A 167 -17.44 -16.24 -31.06
C ALA A 167 -16.55 -17.39 -30.55
N VAL A 168 -16.99 -18.64 -30.72
CA VAL A 168 -16.28 -19.84 -30.25
C VAL A 168 -14.97 -20.05 -31.00
N PHE A 169 -14.95 -19.95 -32.33
CA PHE A 169 -13.69 -20.09 -33.09
C PHE A 169 -12.71 -18.95 -32.76
N GLY A 170 -13.23 -17.74 -32.50
CA GLY A 170 -12.43 -16.63 -31.99
C GLY A 170 -11.83 -16.92 -30.60
N HIS A 171 -12.63 -17.50 -29.69
CA HIS A 171 -12.20 -17.92 -28.36
C HIS A 171 -11.12 -19.01 -28.43
N ILE A 172 -11.31 -20.05 -29.26
CA ILE A 172 -10.30 -21.09 -29.47
C ILE A 172 -8.99 -20.47 -29.99
N GLY A 173 -9.07 -19.57 -30.98
CA GLY A 173 -7.90 -18.86 -31.48
C GLY A 173 -7.19 -18.04 -30.40
N PHE A 174 -7.96 -17.36 -29.55
CA PHE A 174 -7.44 -16.60 -28.40
C PHE A 174 -6.76 -17.51 -27.37
N ALA A 175 -7.40 -18.63 -26.99
CA ALA A 175 -6.85 -19.59 -26.04
C ALA A 175 -5.54 -20.21 -26.56
N VAL A 176 -5.49 -20.62 -27.83
CA VAL A 176 -4.27 -21.15 -28.46
C VAL A 176 -3.18 -20.09 -28.51
N ALA A 177 -3.50 -18.86 -28.93
CA ALA A 177 -2.53 -17.77 -29.00
C ALA A 177 -1.94 -17.43 -27.62
N ASN A 178 -2.77 -17.36 -26.57
CA ASN A 178 -2.29 -17.12 -25.21
C ASN A 178 -1.50 -18.30 -24.65
N THR A 179 -1.87 -19.54 -25.00
CA THR A 179 -1.10 -20.74 -24.62
C THR A 179 0.32 -20.66 -25.17
N VAL A 180 0.47 -20.41 -26.47
CA VAL A 180 1.78 -20.28 -27.11
C VAL A 180 2.56 -19.12 -26.51
N ARG A 181 1.91 -17.96 -26.30
CA ARG A 181 2.56 -16.76 -25.72
C ARG A 181 3.00 -17.01 -24.27
N SER A 182 2.20 -17.71 -23.49
CA SER A 182 2.48 -18.08 -22.09
C SER A 182 3.67 -19.05 -22.00
N ILE A 183 3.70 -20.10 -22.82
CA ILE A 183 4.82 -21.05 -22.89
C ILE A 183 6.09 -20.33 -23.34
N TRP A 184 6.02 -19.55 -24.42
CA TRP A 184 7.15 -18.78 -24.93
C TRP A 184 7.70 -17.82 -23.88
N PHE A 185 6.83 -17.05 -23.23
CA PHE A 185 7.20 -16.17 -22.12
C PHE A 185 7.88 -16.96 -20.99
N SER A 186 7.30 -18.09 -20.61
CA SER A 186 7.75 -18.85 -19.44
C SER A 186 9.09 -19.54 -19.64
N LEU A 187 9.40 -19.95 -20.88
CA LEU A 187 10.70 -20.49 -21.29
C LEU A 187 11.77 -19.41 -21.45
N THR A 188 11.39 -18.27 -22.03
CA THR A 188 12.34 -17.19 -22.36
C THR A 188 12.49 -16.15 -21.25
N ASN A 189 11.72 -16.28 -20.17
CA ASN A 189 11.62 -15.31 -19.08
C ASN A 189 11.34 -13.88 -19.60
N GLY A 190 10.53 -13.76 -20.65
CA GLY A 190 10.19 -12.50 -21.29
C GLY A 190 11.36 -11.79 -21.98
N ALA A 191 12.51 -12.45 -22.21
CA ALA A 191 13.68 -11.82 -22.86
C ALA A 191 13.33 -11.16 -24.21
N PHE A 192 12.47 -11.82 -24.99
CA PHE A 192 12.02 -11.38 -26.31
C PHE A 192 10.72 -10.55 -26.31
N SER A 193 10.15 -10.27 -25.14
CA SER A 193 9.00 -9.36 -25.05
C SER A 193 9.43 -7.92 -25.33
N SER A 194 8.57 -7.17 -26.02
CA SER A 194 8.75 -5.73 -26.23
C SER A 194 8.44 -4.96 -24.94
N ALA A 195 9.17 -3.88 -24.69
CA ALA A 195 8.83 -2.88 -23.67
C ALA A 195 8.71 -1.51 -24.34
N PRO A 196 7.78 -0.65 -23.88
CA PRO A 196 7.65 0.71 -24.41
C PRO A 196 8.87 1.60 -24.10
N PHE A 197 9.66 1.22 -23.10
CA PHE A 197 10.85 1.94 -22.64
C PHE A 197 12.04 0.99 -22.51
N THR A 198 13.24 1.55 -22.55
CA THR A 198 14.53 0.81 -22.49
C THR A 198 15.28 1.01 -21.17
N ASP A 199 14.65 1.62 -20.18
CA ASP A 199 15.25 1.94 -18.89
C ASP A 199 15.09 0.82 -17.84
N GLU A 200 15.36 1.13 -16.57
CA GLU A 200 15.32 0.19 -15.44
C GLU A 200 13.94 -0.49 -15.26
N THR A 201 12.88 0.06 -15.85
CA THR A 201 11.51 -0.48 -15.79
C THR A 201 11.19 -1.46 -16.91
N ALA A 202 12.01 -1.54 -17.97
CA ALA A 202 11.74 -2.34 -19.16
C ALA A 202 11.42 -3.81 -18.81
N ARG A 203 12.14 -4.37 -17.83
CA ARG A 203 11.91 -5.73 -17.32
C ARG A 203 10.50 -5.90 -16.76
N TYR A 204 9.97 -4.90 -16.05
CA TYR A 204 8.63 -4.98 -15.48
C TYR A 204 7.55 -5.03 -16.56
N TYR A 205 7.65 -4.21 -17.62
CA TYR A 205 6.72 -4.29 -18.74
C TYR A 205 6.71 -5.67 -19.41
N LYS A 206 7.90 -6.24 -19.64
CA LYS A 206 8.05 -7.57 -20.25
C LYS A 206 7.40 -8.67 -19.39
N LEU A 207 7.65 -8.65 -18.08
CA LEU A 207 7.06 -9.59 -17.13
C LEU A 207 5.53 -9.45 -17.06
N MET A 208 5.02 -8.22 -17.02
CA MET A 208 3.58 -7.95 -16.96
C MET A 208 2.84 -8.46 -18.20
N GLN A 209 3.44 -8.31 -19.39
CA GLN A 209 2.90 -8.89 -20.62
C GLN A 209 2.81 -10.42 -20.53
N GLY A 210 3.85 -11.06 -19.99
CA GLY A 210 3.89 -12.49 -19.77
C GLY A 210 2.86 -12.99 -18.75
N TYR A 211 2.73 -12.31 -17.61
CA TYR A 211 1.72 -12.65 -16.61
C TYR A 211 0.30 -12.44 -17.11
N SER A 212 0.06 -11.46 -17.98
CA SER A 212 -1.23 -11.31 -18.67
C SER A 212 -1.54 -12.52 -19.57
N ALA A 213 -0.55 -13.06 -20.28
CA ALA A 213 -0.74 -14.28 -21.07
C ALA A 213 -0.95 -15.52 -20.19
N ASN A 214 -0.21 -15.63 -19.08
CA ASN A 214 -0.40 -16.70 -18.10
C ASN A 214 -1.80 -16.66 -17.48
N LEU A 215 -2.30 -15.48 -17.09
CA LEU A 215 -3.65 -15.32 -16.55
C LEU A 215 -4.71 -15.76 -17.57
N ALA A 216 -4.56 -15.36 -18.84
CA ALA A 216 -5.49 -15.77 -19.89
C ALA A 216 -5.51 -17.29 -20.06
N LEU A 217 -4.34 -17.93 -20.18
CA LEU A 217 -4.22 -19.40 -20.24
C LEU A 217 -4.89 -20.09 -19.03
N LEU A 218 -4.56 -19.64 -17.81
CA LEU A 218 -5.11 -20.22 -16.58
C LEU A 218 -6.63 -20.03 -16.51
N THR A 219 -7.14 -18.89 -16.99
CA THR A 219 -8.57 -18.60 -17.04
C THR A 219 -9.29 -19.52 -18.01
N ASP A 220 -8.81 -19.64 -19.25
CA ASP A 220 -9.45 -20.45 -20.30
C ASP A 220 -9.46 -21.93 -19.93
N VAL A 221 -8.35 -22.46 -19.41
CA VAL A 221 -8.28 -23.85 -18.93
C VAL A 221 -9.20 -24.06 -17.73
N SER A 222 -9.29 -23.08 -16.82
CA SER A 222 -10.21 -23.17 -15.68
C SER A 222 -11.67 -23.20 -16.12
N MET A 223 -12.05 -22.31 -17.03
CA MET A 223 -13.41 -22.27 -17.58
C MET A 223 -13.75 -23.55 -18.34
N GLY A 224 -12.82 -24.08 -19.14
CA GLY A 224 -13.03 -25.32 -19.90
C GLY A 224 -13.15 -26.55 -19.00
N VAL A 225 -12.32 -26.66 -17.96
CA VAL A 225 -12.29 -27.85 -17.08
C VAL A 225 -13.36 -27.80 -16.00
N LEU A 226 -13.61 -26.62 -15.42
CA LEU A 226 -14.49 -26.46 -14.25
C LEU A 226 -15.86 -25.88 -14.62
N GLY A 227 -16.01 -25.25 -15.79
CA GLY A 227 -17.26 -24.66 -16.24
C GLY A 227 -17.91 -23.77 -15.18
N GLY A 228 -19.21 -23.99 -14.93
CA GLY A 228 -19.98 -23.26 -13.93
C GLY A 228 -19.52 -23.49 -12.47
N ASP A 229 -18.81 -24.60 -12.18
CA ASP A 229 -18.30 -24.86 -10.83
C ASP A 229 -17.13 -23.94 -10.46
N LEU A 230 -16.49 -23.29 -11.43
CA LEU A 230 -15.44 -22.30 -11.16
C LEU A 230 -15.95 -21.19 -10.23
N LYS A 231 -17.19 -20.73 -10.43
CA LYS A 231 -17.84 -19.71 -9.58
C LYS A 231 -18.10 -20.22 -8.15
N ARG A 232 -18.34 -21.52 -7.99
CA ARG A 232 -18.54 -22.16 -6.67
C ARG A 232 -17.21 -22.39 -5.94
N ARG A 233 -16.10 -22.50 -6.67
CA ARG A 233 -14.75 -22.67 -6.12
C ARG A 233 -14.12 -21.31 -5.80
N GLU A 234 -14.73 -20.62 -4.86
CA GLU A 234 -14.38 -19.28 -4.37
C GLU A 234 -12.88 -19.04 -4.18
N ARG A 235 -12.16 -19.98 -3.54
CA ARG A 235 -10.71 -19.85 -3.32
C ARG A 235 -9.86 -19.91 -4.60
N LEU A 236 -10.28 -20.68 -5.61
CA LEU A 236 -9.58 -20.72 -6.91
C LEU A 236 -9.86 -19.42 -7.68
N SER A 237 -11.12 -18.99 -7.68
CA SER A 237 -11.53 -17.73 -8.27
C SER A 237 -10.79 -16.55 -7.63
N ALA A 238 -10.61 -16.56 -6.31
CA ALA A 238 -9.87 -15.53 -5.57
C ALA A 238 -8.44 -15.38 -6.08
N ARG A 239 -7.73 -16.49 -6.29
CA ARG A 239 -6.33 -16.48 -6.74
C ARG A 239 -6.17 -15.97 -8.16
N LEU A 240 -7.08 -16.32 -9.06
CA LEU A 240 -7.14 -15.72 -10.40
C LEU A 240 -7.44 -14.21 -10.31
N GLY A 241 -8.29 -13.82 -9.36
CA GLY A 241 -8.56 -12.42 -9.04
C GLY A 241 -7.34 -11.67 -8.50
N ASP A 242 -6.52 -12.30 -7.66
CA ASP A 242 -5.29 -11.70 -7.15
C ASP A 242 -4.26 -11.50 -8.27
N ILE A 243 -4.13 -12.44 -9.22
CA ILE A 243 -3.28 -12.29 -10.41
C ILE A 243 -3.75 -11.11 -11.26
N LEU A 244 -5.05 -11.05 -11.57
CA LEU A 244 -5.66 -9.94 -12.33
C LEU A 244 -5.40 -8.60 -11.64
N SER A 245 -5.58 -8.57 -10.32
CA SER A 245 -5.39 -7.37 -9.51
C SER A 245 -3.92 -6.93 -9.48
N GLY A 246 -2.99 -7.86 -9.36
CA GLY A 246 -1.56 -7.57 -9.45
C GLY A 246 -1.19 -6.98 -10.82
N ILE A 247 -1.74 -7.53 -11.91
CA ILE A 247 -1.53 -6.97 -13.25
C ILE A 247 -2.05 -5.52 -13.31
N TYR A 248 -3.23 -5.27 -12.75
CA TYR A 248 -3.79 -3.92 -12.71
C TYR A 248 -2.95 -2.94 -11.87
N MET A 249 -2.58 -3.32 -10.64
CA MET A 249 -1.78 -2.49 -9.74
C MET A 249 -0.37 -2.22 -10.29
N GLY A 250 0.27 -3.21 -10.89
CA GLY A 250 1.58 -3.03 -11.52
C GLY A 250 1.50 -2.12 -12.75
N SER A 251 0.47 -2.27 -13.59
CA SER A 251 0.27 -1.40 -14.76
C SER A 251 0.02 0.06 -14.36
N THR A 252 -0.80 0.30 -13.34
CA THR A 252 -1.09 1.66 -12.84
C THR A 252 0.12 2.29 -12.16
N THR A 253 0.93 1.50 -11.45
CA THR A 253 2.20 1.97 -10.86
C THR A 253 3.20 2.40 -11.93
N LEU A 254 3.39 1.59 -12.98
CA LEU A 254 4.25 1.94 -14.12
C LEU A 254 3.73 3.16 -14.87
N LYS A 255 2.40 3.26 -15.05
CA LYS A 255 1.78 4.41 -15.73
C LYS A 255 1.95 5.70 -14.93
N ARG A 256 1.83 5.65 -13.60
CA ARG A 256 2.13 6.79 -12.72
C ARG A 256 3.56 7.28 -12.95
N PHE A 257 4.53 6.39 -12.86
CA PHE A 257 5.95 6.73 -13.06
C PHE A 257 6.19 7.41 -14.41
N ASP A 258 5.53 6.90 -15.46
CA ASP A 258 5.61 7.47 -16.81
C ASP A 258 5.00 8.88 -16.89
N GLU A 259 3.78 9.07 -16.36
CA GLU A 259 3.08 10.36 -16.37
C GLU A 259 3.74 11.43 -15.51
N GLU A 260 4.48 11.03 -14.47
CA GLU A 260 5.26 11.93 -13.62
C GLU A 260 6.63 12.28 -14.23
N GLY A 261 6.94 11.79 -15.43
CA GLY A 261 8.16 12.13 -16.16
C GLY A 261 9.33 11.19 -15.89
N ARG A 262 9.07 9.97 -15.39
CA ARG A 262 10.06 8.91 -15.16
C ARG A 262 11.21 9.34 -14.25
N LEU A 263 10.87 10.03 -13.17
CA LEU A 263 11.82 10.66 -12.25
C LEU A 263 12.65 9.60 -11.50
N LYS A 264 13.97 9.57 -11.76
CA LYS A 264 14.86 8.56 -11.17
C LYS A 264 14.87 8.52 -9.64
N GLU A 265 14.58 9.66 -9.03
CA GLU A 265 14.48 9.77 -7.57
C GLU A 265 13.35 8.92 -6.97
N ASP A 266 12.33 8.54 -7.76
CA ASP A 266 11.21 7.69 -7.33
C ASP A 266 11.44 6.19 -7.59
N LEU A 267 12.56 5.82 -8.24
CA LEU A 267 12.87 4.43 -8.57
C LEU A 267 12.85 3.48 -7.36
N PRO A 268 13.35 3.84 -6.15
CA PRO A 268 13.25 2.95 -5.00
C PRO A 268 11.80 2.53 -4.69
N LEU A 269 10.87 3.49 -4.66
CA LEU A 269 9.45 3.26 -4.43
C LEU A 269 8.83 2.40 -5.54
N LEU A 270 9.15 2.72 -6.79
CA LEU A 270 8.68 1.97 -7.97
C LEU A 270 9.17 0.52 -7.94
N HIS A 271 10.47 0.30 -7.70
CA HIS A 271 11.07 -1.02 -7.67
C HIS A 271 10.45 -1.88 -6.59
N TRP A 272 10.27 -1.33 -5.39
CA TRP A 272 9.62 -2.03 -4.28
C TRP A 272 8.18 -2.41 -4.63
N ALA A 273 7.40 -1.47 -5.18
CA ALA A 273 6.01 -1.70 -5.57
C ALA A 273 5.89 -2.77 -6.65
N MET A 274 6.73 -2.73 -7.68
CA MET A 274 6.73 -3.70 -8.77
C MET A 274 7.23 -5.07 -8.33
N GLN A 275 8.32 -5.16 -7.56
CA GLN A 275 8.85 -6.44 -7.08
C GLN A 275 7.86 -7.14 -6.17
N THR A 276 7.24 -6.42 -5.23
CA THR A 276 6.19 -6.95 -4.36
C THR A 276 4.99 -7.44 -5.18
N THR A 277 4.50 -6.62 -6.12
CA THR A 277 3.36 -6.98 -6.97
C THR A 277 3.62 -8.23 -7.81
N LEU A 278 4.80 -8.33 -8.43
CA LEU A 278 5.17 -9.48 -9.26
C LEU A 278 5.39 -10.74 -8.41
N HIS A 279 5.95 -10.59 -7.21
CA HIS A 279 6.08 -11.68 -6.25
C HIS A 279 4.72 -12.22 -5.79
N ASP A 280 3.75 -11.32 -5.53
CA ASP A 280 2.39 -11.68 -5.15
C ASP A 280 1.65 -12.39 -6.31
N ILE A 281 1.85 -11.94 -7.55
CA ILE A 281 1.32 -12.63 -8.75
C ILE A 281 1.85 -14.06 -8.84
N GLU A 282 3.17 -14.26 -8.75
CA GLU A 282 3.74 -15.60 -8.84
C GLU A 282 3.27 -16.50 -7.69
N THR A 283 3.15 -15.94 -6.48
CA THR A 283 2.61 -16.65 -5.32
C THR A 283 1.16 -17.07 -5.54
N ALA A 284 0.32 -16.19 -6.09
CA ALA A 284 -1.07 -16.52 -6.43
C ALA A 284 -1.16 -17.60 -7.52
N ILE A 285 -0.26 -17.61 -8.51
CA ILE A 285 -0.17 -18.67 -9.53
C ILE A 285 0.22 -20.01 -8.87
N GLU A 286 1.26 -20.04 -8.04
CA GLU A 286 1.69 -21.27 -7.35
C GLU A 286 0.57 -21.84 -6.48
N ASP A 287 -0.08 -21.00 -5.67
CA ASP A 287 -1.19 -21.37 -4.83
C ASP A 287 -2.40 -21.88 -5.64
N PHE A 288 -2.65 -21.26 -6.80
CA PHE A 288 -3.72 -21.69 -7.70
C PHE A 288 -3.45 -23.09 -8.22
N LEU A 289 -2.25 -23.34 -8.73
CA LEU A 289 -1.85 -24.63 -9.29
C LEU A 289 -1.80 -25.73 -8.22
N ALA A 290 -1.24 -25.45 -7.04
CA ALA A 290 -1.16 -26.41 -5.94
C ALA A 290 -2.54 -26.95 -5.52
N ASN A 291 -3.57 -26.12 -5.67
CA ASN A 291 -4.94 -26.41 -5.27
C ASN A 291 -5.89 -26.67 -6.44
N PHE A 292 -5.38 -26.73 -7.67
CA PHE A 292 -6.22 -27.01 -8.83
C PHE A 292 -6.80 -28.44 -8.73
N PRO A 293 -8.10 -28.66 -9.02
CA PRO A 293 -8.76 -29.92 -8.69
C PRO A 293 -8.19 -31.13 -9.44
N ASN A 294 -7.85 -30.94 -10.72
CA ASN A 294 -7.23 -31.99 -11.52
C ASN A 294 -5.70 -31.88 -11.44
N LYS A 295 -5.06 -32.83 -10.74
CA LYS A 295 -3.61 -32.82 -10.50
C LYS A 295 -2.78 -32.96 -11.78
N ALA A 296 -3.24 -33.73 -12.76
CA ALA A 296 -2.53 -33.86 -14.04
C ALA A 296 -2.50 -32.54 -14.81
N ILE A 297 -3.65 -31.86 -14.87
CA ILE A 297 -3.77 -30.53 -15.50
C ILE A 297 -2.95 -29.50 -14.70
N ALA A 298 -2.98 -29.57 -13.36
CA ALA A 298 -2.20 -28.68 -12.50
C ALA A 298 -0.69 -28.77 -12.79
N VAL A 299 -0.15 -29.99 -12.94
CA VAL A 299 1.26 -30.22 -13.27
C VAL A 299 1.57 -29.72 -14.67
N ALA A 300 0.72 -30.01 -15.66
CA ALA A 300 0.89 -29.53 -17.02
C ALA A 300 0.92 -28.00 -17.07
N LEU A 301 -0.05 -27.33 -16.43
CA LEU A 301 -0.09 -25.87 -16.32
C LEU A 301 1.15 -25.33 -15.61
N ARG A 302 1.60 -25.97 -14.52
CA ARG A 302 2.82 -25.55 -13.80
C ARG A 302 4.05 -25.55 -14.71
N VAL A 303 4.24 -26.61 -15.49
CA VAL A 303 5.34 -26.69 -16.46
C VAL A 303 5.21 -25.59 -17.53
N MET A 304 3.98 -25.25 -17.95
CA MET A 304 3.75 -24.19 -18.93
C MET A 304 4.00 -22.78 -18.40
N VAL A 305 3.59 -22.45 -17.17
CA VAL A 305 3.60 -21.06 -16.66
C VAL A 305 4.77 -20.74 -15.71
N LEU A 306 5.26 -21.73 -14.97
CA LEU A 306 6.35 -21.61 -13.98
C LEU A 306 7.25 -22.86 -14.01
N PRO A 307 7.92 -23.17 -15.15
CA PRO A 307 8.72 -24.39 -15.30
C PRO A 307 9.88 -24.50 -14.29
N VAL A 308 10.46 -23.36 -13.93
CA VAL A 308 11.61 -23.25 -13.00
C VAL A 308 11.21 -22.73 -11.61
N GLY A 309 9.91 -22.59 -11.34
CA GLY A 309 9.39 -21.92 -10.14
C GLY A 309 9.37 -20.39 -10.26
N ARG A 310 9.31 -19.71 -9.10
CA ARG A 310 9.28 -18.25 -8.98
C ARG A 310 10.54 -17.60 -9.55
N ARG A 311 10.36 -16.52 -10.28
CA ARG A 311 11.42 -15.74 -10.95
C ARG A 311 11.68 -14.40 -10.28
N VAL A 312 10.73 -13.92 -9.48
CA VAL A 312 10.81 -12.61 -8.81
C VAL A 312 10.88 -12.79 -7.30
N GLY A 313 12.01 -12.38 -6.73
CA GLY A 313 12.19 -12.30 -5.28
C GLY A 313 11.45 -11.12 -4.68
N LYS A 314 11.37 -11.10 -3.35
CA LYS A 314 10.95 -9.93 -2.59
C LYS A 314 11.89 -8.73 -2.84
N PRO A 315 11.46 -7.50 -2.54
CA PRO A 315 12.35 -6.35 -2.54
C PRO A 315 13.63 -6.61 -1.73
N SER A 316 14.73 -6.02 -2.19
CA SER A 316 16.02 -6.16 -1.50
C SER A 316 16.15 -5.14 -0.38
N ASP A 317 16.88 -5.49 0.68
CA ASP A 317 17.18 -4.60 1.81
C ASP A 317 17.79 -3.26 1.35
N LYS A 318 18.55 -3.26 0.25
CA LYS A 318 19.09 -2.02 -0.35
C LYS A 318 17.99 -1.09 -0.85
N THR A 319 16.95 -1.64 -1.47
CA THR A 319 15.78 -0.89 -1.93
C THR A 319 14.99 -0.36 -0.74
N GLU A 320 14.82 -1.20 0.29
CA GLU A 320 14.10 -0.85 1.50
C GLU A 320 14.80 0.26 2.29
N HIS A 321 16.11 0.14 2.48
CA HIS A 321 16.96 1.17 3.07
C HIS A 321 16.85 2.51 2.32
N ALA A 322 16.85 2.48 0.98
CA ALA A 322 16.71 3.69 0.18
C ALA A 322 15.35 4.39 0.38
N ILE A 323 14.25 3.62 0.51
CA ILE A 323 12.93 4.17 0.82
C ILE A 323 12.89 4.71 2.26
N ALA A 324 13.40 3.95 3.22
CA ALA A 324 13.44 4.37 4.63
C ALA A 324 14.18 5.69 4.81
N LYS A 325 15.33 5.85 4.14
CA LYS A 325 16.08 7.11 4.11
C LYS A 325 15.29 8.24 3.43
N MET A 326 14.63 7.95 2.31
CA MET A 326 13.80 8.93 1.59
C MET A 326 12.67 9.48 2.46
N LEU A 327 12.01 8.64 3.27
CA LEU A 327 10.93 9.08 4.17
C LEU A 327 11.43 9.91 5.36
N GLN A 328 12.68 9.70 5.79
CA GLN A 328 13.31 10.39 6.92
C GLN A 328 13.98 11.71 6.54
N THR A 329 14.13 12.02 5.26
CA THR A 329 14.84 13.23 4.79
C THR A 329 13.98 14.00 3.79
N PRO A 330 13.77 15.33 4.01
CA PRO A 330 13.14 16.20 3.02
C PRO A 330 13.80 16.05 1.65
N SER A 331 13.00 15.66 0.66
CA SER A 331 13.45 15.40 -0.71
C SER A 331 12.28 15.58 -1.66
N THR A 332 12.57 15.79 -2.96
CA THR A 332 11.49 16.02 -3.93
C THR A 332 10.57 14.80 -4.05
N SER A 333 11.13 13.59 -3.97
CA SER A 333 10.37 12.32 -3.93
C SER A 333 9.44 12.23 -2.74
N ARG A 334 9.92 12.59 -1.55
CA ARG A 334 9.08 12.63 -0.33
C ARG A 334 7.94 13.63 -0.48
N SER A 335 8.23 14.83 -1.00
CA SER A 335 7.20 15.84 -1.26
C SER A 335 6.16 15.39 -2.29
N ARG A 336 6.58 14.68 -3.36
CA ARG A 336 5.66 14.09 -4.35
C ARG A 336 4.79 12.98 -3.73
N LEU A 337 5.40 12.10 -2.94
CA LEU A 337 4.67 11.06 -2.20
C LEU A 337 3.61 11.68 -1.28
N GLY A 338 3.94 12.83 -0.68
CA GLY A 338 3.06 13.64 0.17
C GLY A 338 2.04 14.52 -0.55
N HIS A 339 2.02 14.54 -1.89
CA HIS A 339 1.22 15.52 -2.62
C HIS A 339 -0.29 15.41 -2.30
N GLY A 340 -0.92 16.55 -2.08
CA GLY A 340 -2.34 16.64 -1.72
C GLY A 340 -2.65 16.34 -0.25
N GLN A 341 -1.64 16.18 0.60
CA GLN A 341 -1.82 16.13 2.06
C GLN A 341 -1.79 17.54 2.67
N TYR A 342 -2.53 17.74 3.76
CA TYR A 342 -2.56 18.98 4.50
C TYR A 342 -1.40 19.03 5.51
N LEU A 343 -0.35 19.80 5.18
CA LEU A 343 0.90 19.89 5.96
C LEU A 343 1.22 21.33 6.39
N SER A 344 0.20 22.19 6.45
CA SER A 344 0.37 23.59 6.87
C SER A 344 0.91 23.66 8.29
N ARG A 345 1.92 24.52 8.50
CA ARG A 345 2.62 24.71 9.78
C ARG A 345 1.92 25.77 10.60
N GLU A 346 0.75 25.41 11.12
CA GLU A 346 -0.09 26.25 11.95
C GLU A 346 -0.45 25.55 13.27
N ASP A 347 -0.80 26.33 14.29
CA ASP A 347 -1.16 25.79 15.59
C ASP A 347 -2.35 24.83 15.49
N GLY A 348 -2.20 23.64 16.09
CA GLY A 348 -3.19 22.56 16.02
C GLY A 348 -3.02 21.60 14.85
N SER A 349 -2.18 21.91 13.85
CA SER A 349 -1.82 21.00 12.76
C SER A 349 -0.72 20.02 13.19
N LEU A 350 -1.11 18.82 13.66
CA LEU A 350 -0.16 17.80 14.12
C LEU A 350 0.85 17.39 13.03
N PHE A 351 0.39 17.21 11.79
CA PHE A 351 1.27 16.87 10.68
C PHE A 351 2.19 18.04 10.32
N GLY A 352 1.71 19.28 10.39
CA GLY A 352 2.52 20.47 10.16
C GLY A 352 3.63 20.64 11.21
N ASP A 353 3.31 20.46 12.50
CA ASP A 353 4.28 20.50 13.60
C ASP A 353 5.35 19.41 13.46
N LEU A 354 4.93 18.21 13.02
CA LEU A 354 5.85 17.10 12.79
C LEU A 354 6.82 17.36 11.62
N GLU A 355 6.34 17.94 10.52
CA GLU A 355 7.19 18.38 9.40
C GLU A 355 8.16 19.50 9.80
N GLN A 356 7.69 20.48 10.58
CA GLN A 356 8.55 21.54 11.09
C GLN A 356 9.62 20.99 12.03
N THR A 357 9.24 20.05 12.91
CA THR A 357 10.17 19.40 13.85
C THR A 357 11.22 18.58 13.11
N LEU A 358 10.85 17.91 12.01
CA LEU A 358 11.81 17.17 11.17
C LEU A 358 12.89 18.11 10.62
N ASP A 359 12.49 19.25 10.04
CA ASP A 359 13.43 20.24 9.52
C ASP A 359 14.34 20.79 10.61
N ASP A 360 13.77 21.15 11.77
CA ASP A 360 14.50 21.70 12.91
C ASP A 360 15.53 20.67 13.43
N VAL A 361 15.16 19.39 13.55
CA VAL A 361 16.08 18.30 13.95
C VAL A 361 17.25 18.17 12.97
N LEU A 362 17.01 18.21 11.66
CA LEU A 362 18.06 18.07 10.65
C LEU A 362 19.02 19.26 10.63
N LEU A 363 18.52 20.48 10.87
CA LEU A 363 19.35 21.68 11.00
C LEU A 363 20.14 21.69 12.32
N CYS A 364 19.58 21.11 13.38
CA CYS A 364 20.21 21.03 14.71
C CYS A 364 21.35 19.99 14.78
N GLU A 365 21.26 18.89 14.03
CA GLU A 365 22.24 17.79 14.07
C GLU A 365 23.71 18.22 13.85
N PRO A 366 24.05 19.04 12.83
CA PRO A 366 25.43 19.53 12.65
C PRO A 366 25.94 20.38 13.82
N ILE A 367 25.07 21.18 14.44
CA ILE A 367 25.39 22.02 15.60
C ILE A 367 25.69 21.12 16.80
N PHE A 368 24.82 20.14 17.06
CA PHE A 368 25.01 19.15 18.10
C PHE A 368 26.31 18.35 17.93
N ASP A 369 26.62 17.92 16.71
CA ASP A 369 27.86 17.20 16.41
C ASP A 369 29.10 18.07 16.64
N ARG A 370 29.01 19.38 16.38
CA ARG A 370 30.09 20.34 16.65
C ARG A 370 30.34 20.49 18.15
N ILE A 371 29.28 20.59 18.96
CA ILE A 371 29.37 20.63 20.42
C ILE A 371 29.98 19.33 20.96
N CYS A 372 29.53 18.16 20.49
CA CYS A 372 30.07 16.87 20.90
C CYS A 372 31.58 16.73 20.58
N LYS A 373 32.00 17.20 19.40
CA LYS A 373 33.42 17.23 19.01
C LYS A 373 34.25 18.15 19.90
N HIS A 374 33.73 19.34 20.23
CA HIS A 374 34.41 20.29 21.10
C HIS A 374 34.56 19.75 22.53
N LYS A 375 33.47 19.22 23.11
CA LYS A 375 33.45 18.60 24.44
C LYS A 375 34.12 17.22 24.49
N LYS A 376 34.53 16.65 23.34
CA LYS A 376 35.12 15.31 23.18
C LYS A 376 34.30 14.20 23.86
N ALA A 377 32.98 14.35 23.87
CA ALA A 377 32.06 13.46 24.55
C ALA A 377 30.96 12.97 23.61
N LYS A 378 30.52 11.72 23.78
CA LYS A 378 29.35 11.16 23.08
C LYS A 378 28.10 11.44 23.90
N LEU A 379 27.57 12.66 23.78
CA LEU A 379 26.36 13.08 24.47
C LEU A 379 25.09 12.46 23.83
N PRO A 380 24.02 12.26 24.59
CA PRO A 380 22.72 11.91 24.02
C PRO A 380 22.08 13.13 23.35
N PHE A 381 21.39 12.93 22.23
CA PHE A 381 20.61 13.97 21.55
C PHE A 381 19.26 14.16 22.28
N THR A 382 19.34 14.71 23.48
CA THR A 382 18.24 14.96 24.42
C THR A 382 18.60 16.16 25.27
N ARG A 383 17.62 16.91 25.78
CA ARG A 383 17.87 18.13 26.56
C ARG A 383 18.74 19.12 25.80
N LEU A 384 18.40 19.33 24.52
CA LEU A 384 19.17 20.22 23.63
C LEU A 384 19.09 21.67 24.09
N ASP A 385 18.00 22.05 24.77
CA ASP A 385 17.82 23.31 25.48
C ASP A 385 18.97 23.58 26.48
N VAL A 386 19.21 22.64 27.40
CA VAL A 386 20.26 22.77 28.42
C VAL A 386 21.64 22.76 27.77
N LEU A 387 21.86 21.88 26.79
CA LEU A 387 23.13 21.81 26.08
C LEU A 387 23.42 23.09 25.29
N ALA A 388 22.40 23.74 24.75
CA ALA A 388 22.51 25.00 24.04
C ALA A 388 22.96 26.13 24.97
N ASP A 389 22.34 26.24 26.15
CA ASP A 389 22.70 27.26 27.14
C ASP A 389 24.15 27.12 27.61
N GLU A 390 24.59 25.88 27.88
CA GLU A 390 25.99 25.59 28.22
C GLU A 390 26.95 25.96 27.06
N ALA A 391 26.63 25.52 25.84
CA ALA A 391 27.48 25.75 24.67
C ALA A 391 27.56 27.24 24.29
N LEU A 392 26.48 27.99 24.51
CA LEU A 392 26.44 29.45 24.32
C LEU A 392 27.30 30.16 25.36
N ALA A 393 27.20 29.76 26.64
CA ALA A 393 28.04 30.32 27.72
C ALA A 393 29.53 30.02 27.51
N GLU A 394 29.86 28.87 26.92
CA GLU A 394 31.23 28.49 26.53
C GLU A 394 31.69 29.15 25.20
N GLY A 395 30.81 29.87 24.49
CA GLY A 395 31.11 30.51 23.21
C GLY A 395 31.34 29.55 22.04
N ILE A 396 30.80 28.32 22.13
CA ILE A 396 30.92 27.28 21.09
C ILE A 396 29.92 27.50 19.96
N ILE A 397 28.76 28.07 20.27
CA ILE A 397 27.66 28.37 19.36
C ILE A 397 27.19 29.81 19.54
N ASP A 398 26.45 30.34 18.56
CA ASP A 398 25.82 31.66 18.67
C ASP A 398 24.38 31.60 19.20
N GLN A 399 23.77 32.76 19.44
CA GLN A 399 22.40 32.86 19.95
C GLN A 399 21.38 32.23 19.00
N SER A 400 21.55 32.36 17.68
CA SER A 400 20.61 31.81 16.70
C SER A 400 20.63 30.28 16.66
N GLU A 401 21.83 29.70 16.82
CA GLU A 401 22.01 28.26 16.95
C GLU A 401 21.44 27.75 18.28
N ALA A 402 21.60 28.50 19.36
CA ALA A 402 21.01 28.17 20.65
C ALA A 402 19.47 28.19 20.60
N ASP A 403 18.88 29.24 20.00
CA ASP A 403 17.43 29.36 19.82
C ASP A 403 16.85 28.20 18.98
N LEU A 404 17.58 27.79 17.92
CA LEU A 404 17.22 26.62 17.12
C LEU A 404 17.24 25.34 17.94
N MET A 405 18.24 25.13 18.80
CA MET A 405 18.32 23.95 19.67
C MET A 405 17.17 23.90 20.69
N HIS A 406 16.82 25.04 21.30
CA HIS A 406 15.65 25.18 22.18
C HIS A 406 14.35 24.80 21.47
N LYS A 407 14.12 25.40 20.29
CA LYS A 407 12.95 25.11 19.46
C LYS A 407 12.88 23.63 19.06
N THR A 408 14.03 23.06 18.68
CA THR A 408 14.15 21.65 18.28
C THR A 408 13.80 20.73 19.44
N GLU A 409 14.28 21.00 20.66
CA GLU A 409 13.94 20.18 21.83
C GLU A 409 12.45 20.23 22.14
N ALA A 410 11.85 21.43 22.09
CA ALA A 410 10.42 21.59 22.30
C ALA A 410 9.59 20.78 21.28
N GLY A 411 9.93 20.85 19.99
CA GLY A 411 9.28 20.06 18.94
C GLY A 411 9.50 18.55 19.10
N ARG A 412 10.72 18.15 19.43
CA ARG A 412 11.07 16.74 19.69
C ARG A 412 10.24 16.18 20.85
N LEU A 413 10.12 16.92 21.95
CA LEU A 413 9.32 16.52 23.11
C LEU A 413 7.83 16.41 22.77
N ARG A 414 7.25 17.38 22.05
CA ARG A 414 5.84 17.29 21.58
C ARG A 414 5.60 16.06 20.71
N THR A 415 6.53 15.76 19.81
CA THR A 415 6.44 14.62 18.90
C THR A 415 6.51 13.27 19.65
N ILE A 416 7.45 13.12 20.58
CA ILE A 416 7.71 11.83 21.23
C ILE A 416 6.85 11.57 22.46
N ASN A 417 6.42 12.63 23.17
CA ASN A 417 5.63 12.47 24.38
C ASN A 417 4.23 12.01 24.01
N VAL A 418 3.70 11.14 24.85
CA VAL A 418 2.30 10.74 24.81
C VAL A 418 1.47 11.77 25.55
N ASP A 419 0.18 11.84 25.21
CA ASP A 419 -0.76 12.59 26.02
C ASP A 419 -0.84 11.95 27.41
N ASP A 420 -0.69 12.77 28.44
CA ASP A 420 -0.85 12.40 29.84
C ASP A 420 -2.11 13.09 30.38
N PHE A 421 -2.87 12.37 31.19
CA PHE A 421 -4.17 12.82 31.68
C PHE A 421 -4.22 12.64 33.19
N ASP A 422 -4.59 13.70 33.90
CA ASP A 422 -4.83 13.61 35.33
C ASP A 422 -5.97 12.63 35.61
N HIS A 423 -5.89 11.93 36.75
CA HIS A 423 -6.90 10.94 37.15
C HIS A 423 -8.32 11.51 37.06
N GLU A 424 -8.50 12.76 37.49
CA GLU A 424 -9.76 13.49 37.52
C GLU A 424 -10.37 13.68 36.13
N GLU A 425 -9.55 13.80 35.07
CA GLU A 425 -10.01 13.95 33.68
C GLU A 425 -10.59 12.65 33.11
N LEU A 426 -10.12 11.50 33.62
CA LEU A 426 -10.51 10.17 33.16
C LEU A 426 -11.63 9.54 34.00
N VAL A 427 -12.01 10.15 35.14
CA VAL A 427 -13.14 9.67 35.94
C VAL A 427 -14.42 9.76 35.10
N ALA A 428 -14.97 8.61 34.75
CA ALA A 428 -16.27 8.54 34.08
C ALA A 428 -17.30 9.28 34.95
N LYS A 429 -17.91 10.35 34.41
CA LYS A 429 -19.02 11.04 35.07
C LYS A 429 -20.16 10.05 35.27
N ILE A 430 -20.24 9.44 36.44
CA ILE A 430 -21.38 8.63 36.83
C ILE A 430 -22.56 9.60 36.90
N ASN A 431 -23.48 9.51 35.94
CA ASN A 431 -24.73 10.24 35.98
C ASN A 431 -25.51 9.79 37.23
N SER A 432 -25.37 10.54 38.33
CA SER A 432 -26.12 10.38 39.55
C SER A 432 -27.56 10.90 39.37
N SER A 433 -28.33 10.28 38.47
CA SER A 433 -29.77 10.53 38.33
C SER A 433 -30.64 9.38 38.82
N THR A 434 -30.08 8.37 39.49
CA THR A 434 -30.87 7.44 40.31
C THR A 434 -31.11 8.05 41.69
N VAL A 435 -32.01 9.03 41.75
CA VAL A 435 -32.73 9.35 42.98
C VAL A 435 -33.48 8.08 43.38
N ALA A 436 -32.97 7.39 44.40
CA ALA A 436 -33.70 6.31 45.05
C ALA A 436 -35.06 6.87 45.49
N LYS A 437 -36.15 6.48 44.82
CA LYS A 437 -37.51 6.78 45.25
C LYS A 437 -37.67 6.29 46.69
N LYS A 438 -37.71 7.23 47.62
CA LYS A 438 -38.06 7.01 49.02
C LYS A 438 -39.43 6.33 49.05
N LYS A 439 -39.50 5.04 49.39
CA LYS A 439 -40.77 4.37 49.71
C LYS A 439 -41.32 5.00 50.99
N SER A 440 -42.20 5.99 50.87
CA SER A 440 -43.12 6.38 51.94
C SER A 440 -44.31 5.43 51.90
N GLY A 441 -44.43 4.58 52.90
CA GLY A 441 -45.57 3.68 53.06
C GLY A 441 -46.83 4.36 53.59
N LYS A 442 -47.97 3.68 53.39
CA LYS A 442 -49.14 3.47 54.27
C LYS A 442 -50.20 2.77 53.39
N ALA A 443 -50.62 1.53 53.63
CA ALA A 443 -51.39 1.03 54.77
C ALA A 443 -52.68 1.86 54.99
N ALA A 444 -53.72 1.51 54.23
CA ALA A 444 -55.12 1.43 54.63
C ALA A 444 -55.85 0.56 53.60
#